data_AF-A0A1V1W0X8-F1
#
_entry.id   AF-A0A1V1W0X8-F1
#
_cell.length_a   1.000
_cell.length_b   1.000
_cell.length_c   1.000
_cell.angle_alpha   90.00
_cell.angle_beta   90.00
_cell.angle_gamma   90.00
#
_symmetry.space_group_name_H-M   'P 1'
#
loop_
_entity.id
_entity.type
_entity.pdbx_description
1 polymer ?
#
loop_
_entity_poly.entity_id
_entity_poly.type
_entity_poly.pdbx_seq_one_letter_code
_entity_poly.pdbx_strand_id
1 'polypeptide(L)'
;MPIVSDNDARLVAHVDRLGLEHPPIDLASVDYDVRRPVEFNQRYGHVLDYMARVELEVDRNVLELTTLLPDPPEVDRRFYAEVWQPQEIRHGLILDELQVHLGRPAAEPDLTSLGVKMKVLGALAHLDAFQDVCRMLYYLTGMATERSAVLAYNLLYDGVLDMGEDAVAQTVIAPIRRQEPGHYAFYQLSARGLWAQLTGWQRWMVRRMRSFSFAPVGANDATQKADFGDMLHTLGIDRDVDDFARQISRVEHDLLWAHHRGLRVPPYIARAFREAVELARVREAA
;
A
#
# COMPACT_ATOMS: atom_id res chain seq x y z
N MET A 1 13.17 -34.09 5.77
CA MET A 1 13.16 -32.60 5.77
C MET A 1 12.59 -32.16 4.43
N PRO A 2 11.52 -31.35 4.39
CA PRO A 2 11.02 -30.83 3.13
C PRO A 2 12.11 -29.93 2.53
N ILE A 3 12.33 -30.06 1.22
CA ILE A 3 13.26 -29.22 0.48
C ILE A 3 12.63 -27.83 0.39
N VAL A 4 13.17 -26.87 1.16
CA VAL A 4 12.79 -25.45 1.07
C VAL A 4 13.12 -24.98 -0.34
N SER A 5 12.16 -24.37 -1.05
CA SER A 5 12.45 -23.85 -2.38
C SER A 5 13.41 -22.66 -2.29
N ASP A 6 14.23 -22.43 -3.32
CA ASP A 6 15.15 -21.29 -3.36
C ASP A 6 14.44 -19.93 -3.14
N ASN A 7 13.18 -19.82 -3.59
CA ASN A 7 12.35 -18.66 -3.33
C ASN A 7 11.99 -18.48 -1.85
N ASP A 8 11.67 -19.57 -1.13
CA ASP A 8 11.29 -19.50 0.28
C ASP A 8 12.49 -19.07 1.15
N ALA A 9 13.68 -19.60 0.85
CA ALA A 9 14.92 -19.19 1.54
C ALA A 9 15.24 -17.71 1.29
N ARG A 10 15.06 -17.23 0.05
CA ARG A 10 15.23 -15.81 -0.30
C ARG A 10 14.21 -14.92 0.39
N LEU A 11 12.97 -15.37 0.52
CA LEU A 11 11.90 -14.62 1.19
C LEU A 11 12.18 -14.47 2.69
N VAL A 12 12.56 -15.56 3.37
CA VAL A 12 12.94 -15.52 4.79
C VAL A 12 14.12 -14.58 5.01
N ALA A 13 15.20 -14.73 4.22
CA ALA A 13 16.36 -13.86 4.31
C ALA A 13 16.04 -12.38 4.03
N HIS A 14 15.06 -12.11 3.17
CA HIS A 14 14.57 -10.76 2.91
C HIS A 14 13.85 -10.17 4.14
N VAL A 15 12.93 -10.93 4.74
CA VAL A 15 12.21 -10.50 5.96
C VAL A 15 13.17 -10.27 7.12
N ASP A 16 14.14 -11.18 7.32
CA ASP A 16 15.21 -11.03 8.32
C ASP A 16 15.96 -9.72 8.15
N ARG A 17 16.46 -9.48 6.94
CA ARG A 17 17.25 -8.30 6.62
C ARG A 17 16.43 -7.03 6.78
N LEU A 18 15.19 -7.02 6.30
CA LEU A 18 14.31 -5.86 6.39
C LEU A 18 14.05 -5.46 7.85
N GLY A 19 13.75 -6.43 8.72
CA GLY A 19 13.53 -6.15 10.16
C GLY A 19 14.79 -5.66 10.88
N LEU A 20 15.97 -6.15 10.49
CA LEU A 20 17.25 -5.75 11.10
C LEU A 20 17.76 -4.39 10.61
N GLU A 21 17.75 -4.16 9.29
CA GLU A 21 18.32 -2.96 8.68
C GLU A 21 17.40 -1.74 8.77
N HIS A 22 16.09 -1.98 8.90
CA HIS A 22 15.07 -0.95 8.89
C HIS A 22 14.07 -1.13 10.05
N PRO A 23 14.49 -1.08 11.32
CA PRO A 23 13.55 -1.21 12.44
C PRO A 23 12.48 -0.10 12.42
N PRO A 24 11.36 -0.25 13.17
CA PRO A 24 10.38 0.81 13.33
C PRO A 24 11.04 2.13 13.71
N ILE A 25 10.61 3.22 13.07
CA ILE A 25 11.20 4.55 13.28
C ILE A 25 10.98 4.97 14.74
N ASP A 26 12.05 5.41 15.41
CA ASP A 26 11.96 5.96 16.75
C ASP A 26 11.32 7.35 16.69
N LEU A 27 10.18 7.55 17.36
CA LEU A 27 9.48 8.83 17.39
C LEU A 27 10.35 9.95 17.96
N ALA A 28 11.28 9.63 18.87
CA ALA A 28 12.20 10.62 19.42
C ALA A 28 13.26 11.10 18.41
N SER A 29 13.43 10.39 17.29
CA SER A 29 14.35 10.78 16.22
C SER A 29 13.73 11.74 15.19
N VAL A 30 12.44 12.06 15.33
CA VAL A 30 11.69 12.86 14.37
C VAL A 30 11.68 14.32 14.76
N ASP A 31 12.12 15.18 13.84
CA ASP A 31 12.00 16.63 13.94
C ASP A 31 10.78 17.10 13.13
N TYR A 32 9.81 17.70 13.83
CA TYR A 32 8.57 18.22 13.26
C TYR A 32 8.62 19.72 12.96
N ASP A 33 9.80 20.36 13.01
CA ASP A 33 9.93 21.77 12.66
C ASP A 33 9.53 22.02 11.20
N VAL A 34 8.59 22.95 11.01
CA VAL A 34 8.14 23.41 9.69
C VAL A 34 8.33 24.92 9.63
N ARG A 35 9.22 25.37 8.75
CA ARG A 35 9.58 26.78 8.61
C ARG A 35 8.45 27.60 8.03
N ARG A 36 7.68 27.03 7.11
CA ARG A 36 6.57 27.68 6.39
C ARG A 36 5.27 26.89 6.56
N PRO A 37 4.73 26.80 7.79
CA PRO A 37 3.61 25.89 8.10
C PRO A 37 2.33 26.23 7.34
N VAL A 38 2.07 27.51 7.05
CA VAL A 38 0.91 27.95 6.26
C VAL A 38 1.02 27.49 4.80
N GLU A 39 2.17 27.74 4.15
CA GLU A 39 2.41 27.34 2.76
C GLU A 39 2.45 25.82 2.64
N PHE A 40 3.05 25.13 3.61
CA PHE A 40 3.06 23.68 3.69
C PHE A 40 1.63 23.12 3.76
N ASN A 41 0.81 23.63 4.66
CA ASN A 41 -0.60 23.23 4.78
C ASN A 41 -1.38 23.46 3.49
N GLN A 42 -1.19 24.60 2.83
CA GLN A 42 -1.88 24.91 1.59
C GLN A 42 -1.53 23.93 0.47
N ARG A 43 -0.29 23.42 0.45
CA ARG A 43 0.18 22.53 -0.60
C ARG A 43 -0.02 21.05 -0.28
N TYR A 44 0.29 20.63 0.94
CA TYR A 44 0.39 19.22 1.32
C TYR A 44 -0.54 18.82 2.48
N GLY A 45 -1.34 19.75 3.02
CA GLY A 45 -2.22 19.44 4.15
C GLY A 45 -3.18 18.28 3.87
N HIS A 46 -3.88 18.29 2.73
CA HIS A 46 -4.79 17.19 2.34
C HIS A 46 -4.05 15.92 1.93
N VAL A 47 -2.80 16.03 1.45
CA VAL A 47 -1.94 14.86 1.21
C VAL A 47 -1.63 14.16 2.52
N LEU A 48 -1.31 14.93 3.57
CA LEU A 48 -1.09 14.36 4.90
C LEU A 48 -2.38 13.78 5.48
N ASP A 49 -3.53 14.44 5.36
CA ASP A 49 -4.83 13.91 5.81
C ASP A 49 -5.08 12.52 5.21
N TYR A 50 -4.86 12.41 3.90
CA TYR A 50 -5.06 11.16 3.19
C TYR A 50 -4.03 10.10 3.62
N MET A 51 -2.73 10.42 3.59
CA MET A 51 -1.68 9.44 3.87
C MET A 51 -1.72 8.97 5.32
N ALA A 52 -1.80 9.86 6.30
CA ALA A 52 -1.83 9.48 7.71
C ALA A 52 -3.00 8.57 8.06
N ARG A 53 -4.20 8.83 7.52
CA ARG A 53 -5.36 7.95 7.69
C ARG A 53 -5.05 6.56 7.14
N VAL A 54 -4.51 6.48 5.93
CA VAL A 54 -4.22 5.21 5.26
C VAL A 54 -3.18 4.40 6.04
N GLU A 55 -2.10 5.04 6.50
CA GLU A 55 -1.06 4.42 7.32
C GLU A 55 -1.63 3.93 8.67
N LEU A 56 -2.49 4.72 9.31
CA LEU A 56 -3.10 4.36 10.60
C LEU A 56 -4.18 3.26 10.49
N GLU A 57 -4.71 2.99 9.29
CA GLU A 57 -5.62 1.86 9.04
C GLU A 57 -4.90 0.49 9.06
N VAL A 58 -3.60 0.44 9.34
CA VAL A 58 -2.81 -0.80 9.42
C VAL A 58 -3.44 -1.85 10.33
N ASP A 59 -3.99 -1.48 11.50
CA ASP A 59 -4.61 -2.45 12.41
C ASP A 59 -5.87 -3.09 11.81
N ARG A 60 -6.65 -2.33 11.04
CA ARG A 60 -7.76 -2.89 10.24
C ARG A 60 -7.22 -3.82 9.16
N ASN A 61 -6.12 -3.46 8.49
CA ASN A 61 -5.50 -4.33 7.48
C ASN A 61 -5.00 -5.65 8.10
N VAL A 62 -4.46 -5.63 9.33
CA VAL A 62 -4.09 -6.83 10.09
C VAL A 62 -5.33 -7.66 10.45
N LEU A 63 -6.43 -7.01 10.80
CA LEU A 63 -7.71 -7.69 11.04
C LEU A 63 -8.26 -8.36 9.76
N GLU A 64 -8.16 -7.70 8.61
CA GLU A 64 -8.50 -8.29 7.31
C GLU A 64 -7.60 -9.49 6.96
N LEU A 65 -6.30 -9.35 7.18
CA LEU A 65 -5.29 -10.39 7.00
C LEU A 65 -5.60 -11.65 7.80
N THR A 66 -5.78 -11.48 9.12
CA THR A 66 -6.08 -12.60 10.04
C THR A 66 -7.43 -13.25 9.75
N THR A 67 -8.37 -12.50 9.17
CA THR A 67 -9.65 -13.04 8.69
C THR A 67 -9.49 -13.84 7.40
N LEU A 68 -8.70 -13.35 6.45
CA LEU A 68 -8.52 -13.96 5.12
C LEU A 68 -7.53 -15.12 5.10
N LEU A 69 -6.61 -15.17 6.06
CA LEU A 69 -5.53 -16.13 6.14
C LEU A 69 -5.57 -16.82 7.51
N PRO A 70 -6.51 -17.75 7.74
CA PRO A 70 -6.62 -18.47 9.01
C PRO A 70 -5.38 -19.31 9.35
N ASP A 71 -4.63 -19.78 8.35
CA ASP A 71 -3.37 -20.52 8.52
C ASP A 71 -2.30 -20.04 7.52
N PRO A 72 -1.71 -18.84 7.73
CA PRO A 72 -0.69 -18.31 6.83
C PRO A 72 0.66 -19.01 7.06
N PRO A 73 1.54 -19.03 6.04
CA PRO A 73 2.93 -19.46 6.20
C PRO A 73 3.61 -18.72 7.35
N GLU A 74 4.59 -19.39 7.97
CA GLU A 74 5.35 -18.79 9.07
C GLU A 74 6.00 -17.45 8.69
N VAL A 75 6.56 -17.38 7.47
CA VAL A 75 7.22 -16.17 6.97
C VAL A 75 6.25 -14.99 6.81
N ASP A 76 4.99 -15.25 6.45
CA ASP A 76 3.94 -14.24 6.36
C ASP A 76 3.57 -13.74 7.76
N ARG A 77 3.29 -14.66 8.68
CA ARG A 77 2.97 -14.32 10.08
C ARG A 77 4.06 -13.45 10.69
N ARG A 78 5.31 -13.84 10.46
CA ARG A 78 6.48 -13.10 10.93
C ARG A 78 6.61 -11.73 10.28
N PHE A 79 6.50 -11.65 8.95
CA PHE A 79 6.57 -10.37 8.24
C PHE A 79 5.52 -9.39 8.76
N TYR A 80 4.25 -9.80 8.85
CA TYR A 80 3.19 -8.90 9.30
C TYR A 80 3.34 -8.48 10.76
N ALA A 81 3.60 -9.44 11.66
CA ALA A 81 3.62 -9.15 13.10
C ALA A 81 4.91 -8.49 13.61
N GLU A 82 6.07 -8.85 13.03
CA GLU A 82 7.37 -8.43 13.56
C GLU A 82 8.02 -7.32 12.74
N VAL A 83 7.63 -7.13 11.48
CA VAL A 83 8.29 -6.19 10.55
C VAL A 83 7.31 -5.11 10.09
N TRP A 84 6.32 -5.50 9.29
CA TRP A 84 5.40 -4.58 8.63
C TRP A 84 4.53 -3.80 9.62
N GLN A 85 3.67 -4.45 10.41
CA GLN A 85 2.75 -3.74 11.31
C GLN A 85 3.47 -2.75 12.25
N PRO A 86 4.58 -3.13 12.94
CA PRO A 86 5.30 -2.18 13.78
C PRO A 86 5.89 -0.98 13.03
N GLN A 87 6.28 -1.15 11.76
CA GLN A 87 6.79 -0.07 10.91
C GLN A 87 5.67 0.87 10.48
N GLU A 88 4.59 0.34 9.91
CA GLU A 88 3.42 1.11 9.43
C GLU A 88 2.75 1.90 10.55
N ILE A 89 2.63 1.33 11.76
CA ILE A 89 2.13 2.07 12.93
C ILE A 89 2.99 3.31 13.19
N ARG A 90 4.32 3.21 13.06
CA ARG A 90 5.19 4.37 13.21
C ARG A 90 5.01 5.37 12.08
N HIS A 91 4.80 4.93 10.84
CA HIS A 91 4.54 5.83 9.72
C HIS A 91 3.28 6.65 9.96
N GLY A 92 2.19 5.98 10.33
CA GLY A 92 0.92 6.63 10.63
C GLY A 92 1.02 7.62 11.77
N LEU A 93 1.64 7.23 12.89
CA LEU A 93 1.83 8.12 14.04
C LEU A 93 2.69 9.34 13.71
N ILE A 94 3.74 9.18 12.90
CA ILE A 94 4.61 10.28 12.50
C ILE A 94 3.87 11.27 11.59
N LEU A 95 3.13 10.76 10.60
CA LEU A 95 2.36 11.62 9.70
C LEU A 95 1.22 12.33 10.44
N ASP A 96 0.57 11.65 11.38
CA ASP A 96 -0.49 12.24 12.21
C ASP A 96 0.03 13.33 13.15
N GLU A 97 1.16 13.09 13.82
CA GLU A 97 1.80 14.09 14.69
C GLU A 97 2.20 15.33 13.87
N LEU A 98 2.78 15.16 12.66
CA LEU A 98 3.08 16.28 11.77
C LEU A 98 1.84 17.11 11.42
N GLN A 99 0.70 16.47 11.15
CA GLN A 99 -0.56 17.17 10.89
C GLN A 99 -1.02 18.00 12.09
N VAL A 100 -0.95 17.43 13.29
CA VAL A 100 -1.31 18.12 14.52
C VAL A 100 -0.40 19.33 14.76
N HIS A 101 0.91 19.19 14.53
CA HIS A 101 1.86 20.31 14.58
C HIS A 101 1.54 21.43 13.59
N LEU A 102 0.98 21.07 12.44
CA LEU A 102 0.50 22.01 11.42
C LEU A 102 -0.88 22.62 11.75
N GLY A 103 -1.48 22.27 12.90
CA GLY A 103 -2.79 22.76 13.33
C GLY A 103 -3.97 22.11 12.63
N ARG A 104 -3.76 20.96 11.98
CA ARG A 104 -4.81 20.13 11.39
C ARG A 104 -5.41 19.20 12.44
N PRO A 105 -6.66 18.72 12.27
CA PRO A 105 -7.19 17.67 13.14
C PRO A 105 -6.37 16.39 12.99
N ALA A 106 -6.29 15.60 14.06
CA ALA A 106 -5.77 14.25 13.99
C ALA A 106 -6.64 13.37 13.07
N ALA A 107 -6.03 12.38 12.44
CA ALA A 107 -6.72 11.44 11.57
C ALA A 107 -7.71 10.57 12.37
N GLU A 108 -8.83 10.23 11.73
CA GLU A 108 -9.85 9.32 12.26
C GLU A 108 -9.85 8.01 11.45
N PRO A 109 -8.90 7.08 11.70
CA PRO A 109 -8.81 5.83 10.96
C PRO A 109 -9.92 4.85 11.36
N ASP A 110 -10.40 4.05 10.41
CA ASP A 110 -11.22 2.89 10.72
C ASP A 110 -10.32 1.70 11.08
N LEU A 111 -10.32 1.32 12.34
CA LEU A 111 -9.45 0.27 12.88
C LEU A 111 -10.12 -1.11 12.97
N THR A 112 -11.44 -1.21 12.79
CA THR A 112 -12.18 -2.41 13.21
C THR A 112 -13.23 -2.91 12.23
N SER A 113 -13.63 -2.11 11.24
CA SER A 113 -14.73 -2.53 10.38
C SER A 113 -14.28 -3.59 9.39
N LEU A 114 -15.01 -4.71 9.38
CA LEU A 114 -14.87 -5.76 8.37
C LEU A 114 -16.13 -5.86 7.54
N GLY A 115 -15.99 -5.65 6.23
CA GLY A 115 -17.08 -5.82 5.27
C GLY A 115 -17.60 -7.26 5.25
N VAL A 116 -18.90 -7.42 4.98
CA VAL A 116 -19.55 -8.75 4.91
C VAL A 116 -18.87 -9.67 3.90
N LYS A 117 -18.45 -9.11 2.74
CA LYS A 117 -17.71 -9.86 1.73
C LYS A 117 -16.41 -10.44 2.29
N MET A 118 -15.71 -9.69 3.14
CA MET A 118 -14.46 -10.13 3.76
C MET A 118 -14.70 -11.30 4.72
N LYS A 119 -15.75 -11.20 5.55
CA LYS A 119 -16.16 -12.28 6.46
C LYS A 119 -16.52 -13.56 5.72
N VAL A 120 -17.23 -13.45 4.60
CA VAL A 120 -17.55 -14.61 3.73
C VAL A 120 -16.29 -15.22 3.13
N LEU A 121 -15.37 -14.40 2.62
CA LEU A 121 -14.09 -14.89 2.09
C LEU A 121 -13.25 -15.57 3.18
N GLY A 122 -13.20 -15.02 4.39
CA GLY A 122 -12.50 -15.62 5.51
C GLY A 122 -13.08 -16.97 5.94
N ALA A 123 -14.40 -17.11 5.93
CA ALA A 123 -15.05 -18.40 6.18
C ALA A 123 -14.64 -19.45 5.11
N LEU A 124 -14.59 -19.06 3.84
CA LEU A 124 -14.16 -19.94 2.75
C LEU A 124 -12.65 -20.22 2.77
N ALA A 125 -11.84 -19.32 3.31
CA ALA A 125 -10.39 -19.45 3.41
C ALA A 125 -9.93 -20.53 4.40
N HIS A 126 -10.84 -21.15 5.15
CA HIS A 126 -10.52 -22.36 5.91
C HIS A 126 -10.33 -23.60 5.03
N LEU A 127 -10.59 -23.49 3.72
CA LEU A 127 -10.22 -24.49 2.73
C LEU A 127 -8.86 -24.12 2.15
N ASP A 128 -7.83 -24.94 2.34
CA ASP A 128 -6.42 -24.65 1.96
C ASP A 128 -6.29 -24.08 0.55
N ALA A 129 -6.92 -24.72 -0.43
CA ALA A 129 -6.83 -24.29 -1.82
C ALA A 129 -7.54 -22.95 -2.10
N PHE A 130 -8.56 -22.60 -1.32
CA PHE A 130 -9.20 -21.29 -1.38
C PHE A 130 -8.39 -20.23 -0.64
N GLN A 131 -7.75 -20.59 0.49
CA GLN A 131 -6.82 -19.73 1.20
C GLN A 131 -5.72 -19.22 0.28
N ASP A 132 -5.15 -20.09 -0.54
CA ASP A 132 -4.15 -19.71 -1.54
C ASP A 132 -4.65 -18.66 -2.54
N VAL A 133 -5.95 -18.68 -2.89
CA VAL A 133 -6.55 -17.65 -3.73
C VAL A 133 -6.66 -16.32 -2.97
N CYS A 134 -7.13 -16.35 -1.73
CA CYS A 134 -7.19 -15.18 -0.84
C CYS A 134 -5.80 -14.58 -0.62
N ARG A 135 -4.80 -15.41 -0.32
CA ARG A 135 -3.40 -15.03 -0.14
C ARG A 135 -2.82 -14.39 -1.38
N MET A 136 -3.09 -14.95 -2.56
CA MET A 136 -2.64 -14.36 -3.82
C MET A 136 -3.30 -13.00 -4.08
N LEU A 137 -4.61 -12.87 -3.84
CA LEU A 137 -5.31 -11.58 -3.97
C LEU A 137 -4.73 -10.54 -3.00
N TYR A 138 -4.43 -10.95 -1.77
CA TYR A 138 -3.81 -10.09 -0.79
C TYR A 138 -2.42 -9.64 -1.22
N TYR A 139 -1.54 -10.55 -1.67
CA TYR A 139 -0.22 -10.17 -2.16
C TYR A 139 -0.26 -9.19 -3.33
N LEU A 140 -1.24 -9.33 -4.23
CA LEU A 140 -1.42 -8.39 -5.33
C LEU A 140 -1.91 -7.02 -4.85
N THR A 141 -2.77 -6.98 -3.83
CA THR A 141 -3.19 -5.73 -3.18
C THR A 141 -2.01 -5.06 -2.49
N GLY A 142 -1.32 -5.77 -1.58
CA GLY A 142 -0.15 -5.25 -0.88
C GLY A 142 0.89 -4.72 -1.85
N MET A 143 1.28 -5.52 -2.85
CA MET A 143 2.23 -5.08 -3.88
C MET A 143 1.81 -3.78 -4.61
N ALA A 144 0.52 -3.61 -4.91
CA ALA A 144 0.03 -2.39 -5.54
C ALA A 144 0.05 -1.19 -4.58
N THR A 145 -0.32 -1.43 -3.32
CA THR A 145 -0.25 -0.45 -2.22
C THR A 145 1.19 0.02 -2.00
N GLU A 146 2.11 -0.89 -1.71
CA GLU A 146 3.51 -0.54 -1.43
C GLU A 146 4.16 0.15 -2.61
N ARG A 147 3.85 -0.27 -3.85
CA ARG A 147 4.39 0.42 -5.03
C ARG A 147 3.84 1.84 -5.16
N SER A 148 2.59 2.07 -4.78
CA SER A 148 1.99 3.41 -4.75
C SER A 148 2.65 4.26 -3.68
N ALA A 149 2.86 3.72 -2.47
CA ALA A 149 3.54 4.37 -1.36
C ALA A 149 4.98 4.77 -1.73
N VAL A 150 5.78 3.85 -2.29
CA VAL A 150 7.13 4.15 -2.81
C VAL A 150 7.10 5.37 -3.74
N LEU A 151 6.17 5.43 -4.69
CA LEU A 151 6.11 6.54 -5.65
C LEU A 151 5.65 7.85 -4.99
N ALA A 152 4.63 7.79 -4.14
CA ALA A 152 4.08 8.95 -3.44
C ALA A 152 5.12 9.56 -2.50
N TYR A 153 5.81 8.75 -1.68
CA TYR A 153 6.83 9.24 -0.76
C TYR A 153 8.07 9.80 -1.46
N ASN A 154 8.46 9.29 -2.64
CA ASN A 154 9.53 9.93 -3.42
C ASN A 154 9.13 11.33 -3.89
N LEU A 155 7.94 11.48 -4.45
CA LEU A 155 7.45 12.79 -4.93
C LEU A 155 7.18 13.77 -3.79
N LEU A 156 6.64 13.28 -2.67
CA LEU A 156 6.44 14.09 -1.48
C LEU A 156 7.78 14.55 -0.90
N TYR A 157 8.77 13.65 -0.80
CA TYR A 157 10.11 14.00 -0.35
C TYR A 157 10.72 15.12 -1.20
N ASP A 158 10.74 14.95 -2.52
CA ASP A 158 11.33 15.93 -3.44
C ASP A 158 10.59 17.27 -3.31
N GLY A 159 9.26 17.25 -3.25
CA GLY A 159 8.44 18.45 -3.12
C GLY A 159 8.62 19.20 -1.79
N VAL A 160 8.76 18.47 -0.68
CA VAL A 160 9.03 19.03 0.66
C VAL A 160 10.47 19.57 0.74
N LEU A 161 11.43 18.88 0.13
CA LEU A 161 12.81 19.34 0.04
C LEU A 161 12.95 20.59 -0.84
N ASP A 162 12.21 20.68 -1.95
CA ASP A 162 12.15 21.87 -2.81
C ASP A 162 11.53 23.08 -2.09
N MET A 163 10.68 22.82 -1.09
CA MET A 163 10.21 23.84 -0.16
C MET A 163 11.26 24.16 0.93
N GLY A 164 12.42 23.54 0.94
CA GLY A 164 13.37 23.68 2.03
C GLY A 164 12.74 23.31 3.37
N GLU A 165 11.85 22.32 3.45
CA GLU A 165 11.43 21.82 4.76
C GLU A 165 12.31 20.64 5.12
N ASP A 166 13.59 20.95 5.38
CA ASP A 166 14.67 19.97 5.53
C ASP A 166 14.44 18.99 6.68
N ALA A 167 13.95 19.47 7.83
CA ALA A 167 13.63 18.62 8.98
C ALA A 167 12.60 17.56 8.58
N VAL A 168 11.42 17.97 8.13
CA VAL A 168 10.35 17.08 7.66
C VAL A 168 10.84 16.15 6.54
N ALA A 169 11.54 16.66 5.53
CA ALA A 169 12.04 15.82 4.44
C ALA A 169 12.95 14.71 4.96
N GLN A 170 13.90 15.02 5.85
CA GLN A 170 14.95 14.10 6.28
C GLN A 170 14.54 13.18 7.43
N THR A 171 13.68 13.63 8.34
CA THR A 171 13.33 12.89 9.56
C THR A 171 11.91 12.36 9.58
N VAL A 172 10.98 12.93 8.81
CA VAL A 172 9.62 12.39 8.65
C VAL A 172 9.54 11.51 7.40
N ILE A 173 9.82 12.08 6.23
CA ILE A 173 9.51 11.41 4.95
C ILE A 173 10.59 10.41 4.56
N ALA A 174 11.87 10.79 4.61
CA ALA A 174 12.95 9.92 4.14
C ALA A 174 13.07 8.59 4.88
N PRO A 175 12.86 8.50 6.21
CA PRO A 175 12.89 7.22 6.91
C PRO A 175 11.77 6.28 6.46
N ILE A 176 10.54 6.79 6.32
CA ILE A 176 9.39 6.01 5.82
C ILE A 176 9.69 5.51 4.40
N ARG A 177 10.08 6.43 3.50
CA ARG A 177 10.48 6.15 2.11
C ARG A 177 11.55 5.04 1.98
N ARG A 178 12.42 4.85 2.98
CA ARG A 178 13.44 3.79 2.97
C ARG A 178 12.87 2.40 3.28
N GLN A 179 11.74 2.31 3.98
CA GLN A 179 11.12 1.04 4.38
C GLN A 179 10.21 0.47 3.28
N GLU A 180 9.43 1.32 2.61
CA GLU A 180 8.47 0.95 1.55
C GLU A 180 9.01 -0.04 0.48
N PRO A 181 10.24 0.13 -0.06
CA PRO A 181 10.75 -0.79 -1.09
C PRO A 181 10.94 -2.21 -0.55
N GLY A 182 11.20 -2.35 0.75
CA GLY A 182 11.32 -3.63 1.45
C GLY A 182 9.99 -4.36 1.53
N HIS A 183 8.91 -3.67 1.86
CA HIS A 183 7.55 -4.24 1.87
C HIS A 183 7.12 -4.65 0.46
N TYR A 184 7.34 -3.78 -0.53
CA TYR A 184 7.06 -4.08 -1.93
C TYR A 184 7.78 -5.36 -2.38
N ALA A 185 9.06 -5.51 -2.02
CA ALA A 185 9.85 -6.68 -2.36
C ALA A 185 9.32 -7.97 -1.70
N PHE A 186 8.83 -7.91 -0.45
CA PHE A 186 8.16 -9.04 0.19
C PHE A 186 6.97 -9.50 -0.66
N TYR A 187 6.02 -8.60 -0.95
CA TYR A 187 4.82 -8.96 -1.71
C TYR A 187 5.14 -9.46 -3.12
N GLN A 188 6.13 -8.86 -3.79
CA GLN A 188 6.55 -9.29 -5.11
C GLN A 188 7.10 -10.73 -5.09
N LEU A 189 7.99 -11.04 -4.13
CA LEU A 189 8.58 -12.37 -3.99
C LEU A 189 7.50 -13.41 -3.63
N SER A 190 6.65 -13.09 -2.65
CA SER A 190 5.56 -13.95 -2.20
C SER A 190 4.54 -14.22 -3.31
N ALA A 191 4.13 -13.20 -4.07
CA ALA A 191 3.22 -13.35 -5.22
C ALA A 191 3.82 -14.25 -6.31
N ARG A 192 5.10 -14.07 -6.65
CA ARG A 192 5.77 -14.90 -7.66
C ARG A 192 5.93 -16.35 -7.19
N GLY A 193 6.31 -16.54 -5.93
CA GLY A 193 6.44 -17.86 -5.31
C GLY A 193 5.12 -18.63 -5.29
N LEU A 194 4.05 -17.98 -4.81
CA LEU A 194 2.72 -18.58 -4.75
C LEU A 194 2.15 -18.86 -6.14
N TRP A 195 2.26 -17.92 -7.08
CA TRP A 195 1.72 -18.08 -8.43
C TRP A 195 2.23 -19.35 -9.13
N ALA A 196 3.51 -19.68 -8.94
CA ALA A 196 4.12 -20.89 -9.48
C ALA A 196 3.48 -22.18 -8.94
N GLN A 197 2.97 -22.14 -7.70
CA GLN A 197 2.36 -23.26 -6.99
C GLN A 197 0.85 -23.39 -7.25
N LEU A 198 0.17 -22.29 -7.59
CA LEU A 198 -1.28 -22.29 -7.85
C LEU A 198 -1.67 -23.21 -9.02
N THR A 199 -2.72 -23.99 -8.82
CA THR A 199 -3.38 -24.77 -9.87
C THR A 199 -4.11 -23.88 -10.89
N GLY A 200 -4.50 -24.47 -12.03
CA GLY A 200 -5.16 -23.73 -13.12
C GLY A 200 -6.46 -23.03 -12.69
N TRP A 201 -7.28 -23.67 -11.86
CA TRP A 201 -8.54 -23.08 -11.40
C TRP A 201 -8.31 -21.97 -10.37
N GLN A 202 -7.31 -22.10 -9.49
CA GLN A 202 -6.92 -21.04 -8.55
C GLN A 202 -6.45 -19.80 -9.31
N ARG A 203 -5.58 -19.97 -10.32
CA ARG A 203 -5.13 -18.87 -11.19
C ARG A 203 -6.29 -18.20 -11.94
N TRP A 204 -7.23 -18.99 -12.45
CA TRP A 204 -8.45 -18.46 -13.09
C TRP A 204 -9.27 -17.62 -12.11
N MET A 205 -9.45 -18.13 -10.89
CA MET A 205 -10.25 -17.46 -9.86
C MET A 205 -9.59 -16.17 -9.37
N VAL A 206 -8.27 -16.17 -9.13
CA VAL A 206 -7.50 -14.95 -8.81
C VAL A 206 -7.70 -13.89 -9.89
N ARG A 207 -7.52 -14.23 -11.16
CA ARG A 207 -7.74 -13.30 -12.29
C ARG A 207 -9.15 -12.73 -12.29
N ARG A 208 -10.15 -13.60 -12.11
CA ARG A 208 -11.55 -13.19 -12.14
C ARG A 208 -11.85 -12.25 -10.98
N MET A 209 -11.48 -12.62 -9.76
CA MET A 209 -11.71 -11.81 -8.56
C MET A 209 -10.99 -10.47 -8.65
N ARG A 210 -9.71 -10.47 -9.01
CA ARG A 210 -8.90 -9.26 -9.12
C ARG A 210 -9.48 -8.23 -10.09
N SER A 211 -10.08 -8.69 -11.19
CA SER A 211 -10.66 -7.80 -12.22
C SER A 211 -11.80 -6.90 -11.75
N PHE A 212 -12.47 -7.24 -10.64
CA PHE A 212 -13.55 -6.44 -10.07
C PHE A 212 -13.31 -6.01 -8.63
N SER A 213 -12.26 -6.53 -7.97
CA SER A 213 -11.93 -6.20 -6.58
C SER A 213 -10.80 -5.19 -6.43
N PHE A 214 -10.16 -4.76 -7.53
CA PHE A 214 -9.12 -3.74 -7.46
C PHE A 214 -9.70 -2.39 -7.04
N ALA A 215 -9.06 -1.76 -6.07
CA ALA A 215 -9.25 -0.37 -5.68
C ALA A 215 -7.86 0.27 -5.45
N PRO A 216 -7.71 1.59 -5.65
CA PRO A 216 -6.53 2.30 -5.17
C PRO A 216 -6.39 2.13 -3.65
N VAL A 217 -5.15 2.25 -3.15
CA VAL A 217 -4.85 2.17 -1.72
C VAL A 217 -5.81 3.07 -0.93
N GLY A 218 -6.33 2.59 0.20
CA GLY A 218 -7.14 3.40 1.12
C GLY A 218 -8.40 4.06 0.54
N ALA A 219 -8.86 3.66 -0.64
CA ALA A 219 -9.93 4.32 -1.40
C ALA A 219 -11.17 3.42 -1.55
N ASN A 220 -11.90 3.24 -0.46
CA ASN A 220 -13.00 2.28 -0.34
C ASN A 220 -14.36 2.83 -0.79
N ASP A 221 -14.52 4.15 -0.85
CA ASP A 221 -15.72 4.84 -1.29
C ASP A 221 -15.42 6.02 -2.24
N ALA A 222 -16.46 6.72 -2.71
CA ALA A 222 -16.31 7.81 -3.66
C ALA A 222 -15.57 9.03 -3.07
N THR A 223 -15.73 9.29 -1.76
CA THR A 223 -15.03 10.38 -1.06
C THR A 223 -13.55 10.05 -0.98
N GLN A 224 -13.19 8.86 -0.50
CA GLN A 224 -11.81 8.44 -0.37
C GLN A 224 -11.10 8.30 -1.73
N LYS A 225 -11.82 7.93 -2.79
CA LYS A 225 -11.30 7.96 -4.16
C LYS A 225 -10.98 9.37 -4.64
N ALA A 226 -11.83 10.35 -4.31
CA ALA A 226 -11.54 11.75 -4.61
C ALA A 226 -10.34 12.24 -3.80
N ASP A 227 -10.23 11.91 -2.51
CA ASP A 227 -9.07 12.26 -1.68
C ASP A 227 -7.76 11.70 -2.27
N PHE A 228 -7.79 10.45 -2.72
CA PHE A 228 -6.67 9.85 -3.44
C PHE A 228 -6.38 10.59 -4.76
N GLY A 229 -7.41 10.99 -5.51
CA GLY A 229 -7.26 11.79 -6.72
C GLY A 229 -6.63 13.16 -6.47
N ASP A 230 -7.01 13.84 -5.39
CA ASP A 230 -6.45 15.12 -4.95
C ASP A 230 -4.96 14.95 -4.62
N MET A 231 -4.60 13.86 -3.94
CA MET A 231 -3.20 13.50 -3.68
C MET A 231 -2.42 13.26 -4.98
N LEU A 232 -2.97 12.51 -5.94
CA LEU A 232 -2.33 12.31 -7.24
C LEU A 232 -2.09 13.63 -7.98
N HIS A 233 -3.06 14.55 -7.93
CA HIS A 233 -2.95 15.85 -8.57
C HIS A 233 -1.84 16.69 -7.93
N THR A 234 -1.82 16.79 -6.60
CA THR A 234 -0.82 17.57 -5.86
C THR A 234 0.60 17.06 -6.03
N LEU A 235 0.77 15.74 -6.12
CA LEU A 235 2.07 15.11 -6.39
C LEU A 235 2.44 15.14 -7.90
N GLY A 236 1.57 15.67 -8.76
CA GLY A 236 1.79 15.80 -10.20
C GLY A 236 1.71 14.48 -10.97
N ILE A 237 1.14 13.44 -10.38
CA ILE A 237 1.00 12.10 -10.95
C ILE A 237 -0.13 12.05 -12.00
N ASP A 238 -1.18 12.86 -11.81
CA ASP A 238 -2.35 12.92 -12.69
C ASP A 238 -2.02 13.34 -14.14
N ARG A 239 -0.86 13.99 -14.35
CA ARG A 239 -0.33 14.38 -15.67
C ARG A 239 -0.08 13.18 -16.59
N ASP A 240 0.30 12.04 -16.03
CA ASP A 240 0.44 10.76 -16.75
C ASP A 240 -0.01 9.60 -15.84
N VAL A 241 -1.30 9.59 -15.53
CA VAL A 241 -1.93 8.56 -14.68
C VAL A 241 -1.76 7.14 -15.26
N ASP A 242 -1.63 7.02 -16.58
CA ASP A 242 -1.44 5.73 -17.24
C ASP A 242 -0.02 5.20 -17.03
N ASP A 243 1.01 6.06 -16.98
CA ASP A 243 2.35 5.65 -16.56
C ASP A 243 2.37 5.20 -15.09
N PHE A 244 1.73 5.95 -14.20
CA PHE A 244 1.62 5.55 -12.80
C PHE A 244 0.96 4.17 -12.66
N ALA A 245 -0.17 3.97 -13.35
CA ALA A 245 -0.86 2.69 -13.40
C ALA A 245 0.03 1.56 -13.96
N ARG A 246 0.87 1.86 -14.97
CA ARG A 246 1.86 0.92 -15.53
C ARG A 246 2.91 0.53 -14.50
N GLN A 247 3.44 1.48 -13.75
CA GLN A 247 4.46 1.20 -12.74
C GLN A 247 3.93 0.32 -11.61
N ILE A 248 2.70 0.58 -11.15
CA ILE A 248 2.04 -0.19 -10.08
C ILE A 248 1.65 -1.58 -10.56
N SER A 249 1.13 -1.69 -11.78
CA SER A 249 0.61 -2.95 -12.28
C SER A 249 1.64 -3.88 -12.90
N ARG A 250 2.92 -3.50 -13.03
CA ARG A 250 3.92 -4.26 -13.81
C ARG A 250 3.97 -5.74 -13.46
N VAL A 251 4.08 -6.08 -12.18
CA VAL A 251 4.17 -7.48 -11.75
C VAL A 251 2.82 -8.18 -11.87
N GLU A 252 1.73 -7.49 -11.58
CA GLU A 252 0.37 -8.04 -11.73
C GLU A 252 0.05 -8.35 -13.19
N HIS A 253 0.47 -7.47 -14.11
CA HIS A 253 0.42 -7.68 -15.55
C HIS A 253 1.19 -8.95 -15.93
N ASP A 254 2.43 -9.08 -15.46
CA ASP A 254 3.29 -10.23 -15.77
C ASP A 254 2.73 -11.55 -15.21
N LEU A 255 2.12 -11.53 -14.03
CA LEU A 255 1.58 -12.74 -13.39
C LEU A 255 0.21 -13.13 -13.95
N LEU A 256 -0.73 -12.18 -13.95
CA LEU A 256 -2.12 -12.46 -14.29
C LEU A 256 -2.36 -12.49 -15.80
N TRP A 257 -1.59 -11.73 -16.57
CA TRP A 257 -1.90 -11.45 -17.98
C TRP A 257 -0.71 -11.65 -18.92
N ALA A 258 0.29 -12.42 -18.50
CA ALA A 258 1.62 -12.65 -19.12
C ALA A 258 1.70 -12.78 -20.65
N HIS A 259 0.60 -12.93 -21.39
CA HIS A 259 0.57 -12.98 -22.86
C HIS A 259 -0.65 -12.32 -23.53
N HIS A 260 -1.45 -11.52 -22.82
CA HIS A 260 -2.70 -11.03 -23.41
C HIS A 260 -2.54 -9.73 -24.20
N ARG A 261 -2.66 -9.84 -25.54
CA ARG A 261 -2.99 -8.78 -26.52
C ARG A 261 -2.15 -7.48 -26.52
N GLY A 262 -0.99 -7.43 -25.89
CA GLY A 262 -0.12 -6.24 -25.91
C GLY A 262 -0.63 -5.06 -25.06
N LEU A 263 -1.50 -5.31 -24.08
CA LEU A 263 -1.97 -4.30 -23.15
C LEU A 263 -0.82 -3.91 -22.19
N ARG A 264 -0.53 -2.62 -22.04
CA ARG A 264 0.53 -2.14 -21.13
C ARG A 264 0.10 -2.11 -19.66
N VAL A 265 -1.20 -2.01 -19.41
CA VAL A 265 -1.83 -1.90 -18.08
C VAL A 265 -3.15 -2.68 -18.09
N PRO A 266 -3.49 -3.45 -17.04
CA PRO A 266 -4.80 -4.07 -16.92
C PRO A 266 -5.94 -3.01 -16.90
N PRO A 267 -7.01 -3.16 -17.70
CA PRO A 267 -8.03 -2.11 -17.85
C PRO A 267 -8.74 -1.70 -16.55
N TYR A 268 -8.92 -2.62 -15.61
CA TYR A 268 -9.57 -2.33 -14.32
C TYR A 268 -8.70 -1.44 -13.43
N ILE A 269 -7.37 -1.54 -13.53
CA ILE A 269 -6.42 -0.69 -12.80
C ILE A 269 -6.43 0.71 -13.40
N ALA A 270 -6.24 0.81 -14.72
CA ALA A 270 -6.26 2.10 -15.41
C ALA A 270 -7.59 2.86 -15.18
N ARG A 271 -8.72 2.14 -15.23
CA ARG A 271 -10.03 2.73 -14.93
C ARG A 271 -10.10 3.27 -13.50
N ALA A 272 -9.67 2.50 -12.51
CA ALA A 272 -9.75 2.90 -11.10
C ALA A 272 -8.94 4.16 -10.80
N PHE A 273 -7.74 4.30 -11.38
CA PHE A 273 -6.94 5.51 -11.22
C PHE A 273 -7.54 6.73 -11.94
N ARG A 274 -8.06 6.54 -13.16
CA ARG A 274 -8.75 7.63 -13.88
C ARG A 274 -10.02 8.07 -13.17
N GLU A 275 -10.76 7.13 -12.59
CA GLU A 275 -11.97 7.41 -11.79
C GLU A 275 -11.63 8.26 -10.56
N ALA A 276 -10.54 7.97 -9.85
CA ALA A 276 -10.10 8.78 -8.72
C ALA A 276 -9.76 10.23 -9.13
N VAL A 277 -9.00 10.41 -10.22
CA VAL A 277 -8.67 11.74 -10.76
C VAL A 277 -9.93 12.50 -11.21
N GLU A 278 -10.90 11.81 -11.82
CA GLU A 278 -12.15 12.43 -12.24
C GLU A 278 -12.99 12.88 -11.03
N LEU A 279 -13.09 12.05 -9.99
CA LEU A 279 -13.81 12.39 -8.77
C LEU A 279 -13.21 13.61 -8.05
N ALA A 280 -11.88 13.72 -8.03
CA ALA A 280 -11.17 14.90 -7.52
C ALA A 280 -11.54 16.17 -8.31
N ARG A 281 -11.52 16.12 -9.64
CA ARG A 281 -11.90 17.25 -10.50
C ARG A 281 -13.36 17.69 -10.33
N VAL A 282 -14.26 16.72 -10.21
CA VAL A 282 -15.68 17.01 -9.97
C VAL A 282 -15.88 17.72 -8.62
N ARG A 283 -15.11 17.33 -7.60
CA ARG A 283 -15.13 17.98 -6.28
C ARG A 283 -14.59 19.40 -6.35
N GLU A 284 -13.49 19.64 -7.07
CA GLU A 284 -12.92 20.99 -7.23
C GLU A 284 -13.87 21.96 -7.95
N ALA A 285 -14.69 21.45 -8.87
CA ALA A 285 -15.64 22.25 -9.65
C ALA A 285 -16.98 22.54 -8.93
N ALA A 286 -17.23 21.93 -7.77
CA ALA A 286 -18.49 22.03 -7.01
C ALA A 286 -18.42 23.11 -5.92
#